data_AF-A0A7C2P3S7-F1
#
_entry.id   AF-A0A7C2P3S7-F1
#
_cell.length_a   1.000
_cell.length_b   1.000
_cell.length_c   1.000
_cell.angle_alpha   90.00
_cell.angle_beta   90.00
_cell.angle_gamma   90.00
#
_symmetry.space_group_name_H-M   'P 1'
#
loop_
_entity.id
_entity.type
_entity.pdbx_description
1 polymer ?
#
loop_
_entity_poly.entity_id
_entity_poly.type
_entity_poly.pdbx_seq_one_letter_code
_entity_poly.pdbx_strand_id
1 'polypeptide(L)'
;FQKLLLNFTWWVNRKDRTGRNVFEGGFLGLDNIGVFDRSAPLPTGGYLEQADGTAWMTLYCQNMLEIAGELALTDPDYADMALKFVEHFMWIASAMGHLGGDTGMWDDEDGFYYDVLRLPDGRAERLKVRSMVGLLPLCAATTFEGKILAKYPELAERLRWFLDTRPELCAAIHDPRKSGVAGRRLASILDENRLRRVLEKMLDEEEFLSPYGIRSLSRHHAEHPYVIHAGGQEYRVSYLPAESDTGMFGGNSNWRGPIWMPVNALIIRALLQYYSYYGDNFLVECPTGSGRVMNLYQVAEEISRRLASIFLKDQDGRRPVYGGSRKFQDDPHWRDLILFYEYFHGDNGAGLGASHQTGWTGLVARTLHLFATNSPEQVLAVGRASVVPETPVTASPEPVGAAGGLA
;
A
#
# COMPACT_ATOMS: atom_id res chain seq x y z
N PHE A 1 -0.20 -22.11 0.09
CA PHE A 1 -0.39 -21.85 1.53
C PHE A 1 0.83 -22.22 2.38
N GLN A 2 1.21 -23.49 2.50
CA GLN A 2 2.25 -23.94 3.47
C GLN A 2 3.60 -23.21 3.36
N LYS A 3 4.11 -22.95 2.15
CA LYS A 3 5.35 -22.18 1.95
C LYS A 3 5.24 -20.73 2.48
N LEU A 4 4.08 -20.11 2.31
CA LEU A 4 3.81 -18.76 2.83
C LEU A 4 3.69 -18.80 4.36
N LEU A 5 3.05 -19.84 4.93
CA LEU A 5 2.98 -20.01 6.38
C LEU A 5 4.37 -20.10 7.03
N LEU A 6 5.30 -20.84 6.42
CA LEU A 6 6.69 -20.91 6.90
C LEU A 6 7.37 -19.53 6.87
N ASN A 7 7.19 -18.78 5.79
CA ASN A 7 7.76 -17.45 5.65
C ASN A 7 7.13 -16.43 6.60
N PHE A 8 5.81 -16.45 6.78
CA PHE A 8 5.09 -15.64 7.76
C PHE A 8 5.59 -15.92 9.18
N THR A 9 5.74 -17.20 9.53
CA THR A 9 6.25 -17.62 10.85
C THR A 9 7.69 -17.18 11.07
N TRP A 10 8.52 -17.14 10.01
CA TRP A 10 9.87 -16.59 10.11
C TRP A 10 9.85 -15.10 10.44
N TRP A 11 8.98 -14.31 9.80
CA TRP A 11 8.82 -12.89 10.08
C TRP A 11 8.39 -12.63 11.52
N VAL A 12 7.34 -13.30 11.99
CA VAL A 12 6.84 -13.19 13.37
C VAL A 12 7.93 -13.52 14.39
N ASN A 13 8.79 -14.50 14.14
CA ASN A 13 9.80 -14.90 15.13
C ASN A 13 11.13 -14.14 15.04
N ARG A 14 11.49 -13.57 13.88
CA ARG A 14 12.83 -12.97 13.66
C ARG A 14 12.83 -11.45 13.54
N LYS A 15 11.66 -10.86 13.28
CA LYS A 15 11.54 -9.42 12.97
C LYS A 15 10.59 -8.68 13.90
N ASP A 16 10.15 -9.34 14.97
CA ASP A 16 9.49 -8.73 16.13
C ASP A 16 10.41 -8.86 17.34
N ARG A 17 11.32 -7.89 17.53
CA ARG A 17 12.40 -7.98 18.53
C ARG A 17 11.88 -8.09 19.96
N THR A 18 10.73 -7.49 20.23
CA THR A 18 10.18 -7.39 21.58
C THR A 18 9.00 -8.34 21.83
N GLY A 19 8.59 -9.11 20.82
CA GLY A 19 7.40 -9.97 20.91
C GLY A 19 6.10 -9.18 21.03
N ARG A 20 6.08 -7.93 20.55
CA ARG A 20 4.97 -6.99 20.70
C ARG A 20 4.17 -6.82 19.41
N ASN A 21 4.44 -7.65 18.39
CA ASN A 21 3.87 -7.58 17.05
C ASN A 21 4.18 -6.25 16.34
N VAL A 22 5.31 -5.62 16.69
CA VAL A 22 5.85 -4.46 16.01
C VAL A 22 7.07 -4.92 15.22
N PHE A 23 7.03 -4.75 13.91
CA PHE A 23 8.03 -5.32 13.02
C PHE A 23 9.10 -4.31 12.66
N GLU A 24 10.36 -4.75 12.73
CA GLU A 24 11.52 -3.90 12.52
C GLU A 24 12.64 -4.59 11.73
N GLY A 25 13.42 -3.77 11.05
CA GLY A 25 14.76 -4.07 10.61
C GLY A 25 14.86 -4.79 9.27
N GLY A 26 15.87 -4.40 8.49
CA GLY A 26 16.19 -4.96 7.18
C GLY A 26 15.71 -4.10 6.03
N PHE A 27 16.03 -4.58 4.83
CA PHE A 27 15.67 -3.94 3.57
C PHE A 27 14.21 -4.27 3.21
N LEU A 28 13.32 -3.28 3.33
CA LEU A 28 11.91 -3.38 2.95
C LEU A 28 11.65 -2.88 1.51
N GLY A 29 12.71 -2.60 0.75
CA GLY A 29 12.63 -2.07 -0.62
C GLY A 29 12.34 -0.56 -0.73
N LEU A 30 12.42 0.17 0.38
CA LEU A 30 12.18 1.61 0.51
C LEU A 30 13.46 2.30 0.99
N ASP A 31 14.52 2.17 0.21
CA ASP A 31 15.93 2.31 0.59
C ASP A 31 16.25 3.56 1.40
N ASN A 32 16.09 4.74 0.79
CA ASN A 32 16.43 6.03 1.39
C ASN A 32 15.20 6.78 1.95
N ILE A 33 14.04 6.12 2.13
CA ILE A 33 12.77 6.74 2.56
C ILE A 33 12.89 7.43 3.93
N GLY A 34 13.72 6.85 4.82
CA GLY A 34 13.89 7.28 6.20
C GLY A 34 15.07 8.21 6.41
N VAL A 35 15.17 8.74 7.62
CA VAL A 35 16.27 9.62 8.05
C VAL A 35 17.55 8.85 8.41
N PHE A 36 17.42 7.60 8.84
CA PHE A 36 18.54 6.70 9.18
C PHE A 36 18.60 5.52 8.21
N ASP A 37 19.80 4.96 8.02
CA ASP A 37 19.97 3.65 7.39
C ASP A 37 19.41 2.56 8.32
N ARG A 38 18.28 1.97 7.90
CA ARG A 38 17.54 0.95 8.64
C ARG A 38 18.27 -0.40 8.73
N SER A 39 19.38 -0.57 8.02
CA SER A 39 20.23 -1.78 8.04
C SER A 39 21.48 -1.62 8.90
N ALA A 40 21.75 -0.41 9.43
CA ALA A 40 22.90 -0.11 10.27
C ALA A 40 22.48 0.15 11.73
N PRO A 41 23.40 -0.03 12.71
CA PRO A 41 23.18 0.44 14.07
C PRO A 41 22.90 1.95 14.09
N LEU A 42 21.90 2.37 14.87
CA LEU A 42 21.55 3.79 14.96
C LEU A 42 22.59 4.57 15.78
N PRO A 43 22.91 5.81 15.39
CA PRO A 43 23.84 6.68 16.11
C PRO A 43 23.37 7.01 17.54
N THR A 44 22.08 6.85 17.83
CA THR A 44 21.48 7.05 19.15
C THR A 44 21.65 5.84 20.08
N GLY A 45 22.14 4.70 19.57
CA GLY A 45 22.17 3.41 20.28
C GLY A 45 20.79 2.76 20.45
N GLY A 46 19.73 3.40 19.94
CA GLY A 46 18.35 2.93 19.99
C GLY A 46 17.96 1.98 18.85
N TYR A 47 16.66 1.85 18.61
CA TYR A 47 16.08 1.07 17.52
C TYR A 47 14.84 1.74 16.93
N LEU A 48 14.43 1.33 15.73
CA LEU A 48 13.26 1.86 15.02
C LEU A 48 12.12 0.85 15.05
N GLU A 49 10.96 1.28 15.51
CA GLU A 49 9.69 0.63 15.24
C GLU A 49 9.14 1.17 13.92
N GLN A 50 8.96 0.29 12.92
CA GLN A 50 8.69 0.68 11.54
C GLN A 50 7.21 0.54 11.19
N ALA A 51 6.58 1.64 10.76
CA ALA A 51 5.16 1.64 10.43
C ALA A 51 4.86 0.83 9.15
N ASP A 52 5.75 0.91 8.15
CA ASP A 52 5.65 0.14 6.91
C ASP A 52 5.87 -1.35 7.14
N GLY A 53 6.90 -1.73 7.91
CA GLY A 53 7.15 -3.14 8.26
C GLY A 53 5.94 -3.79 8.92
N THR A 54 5.29 -3.06 9.84
CA THR A 54 4.10 -3.55 10.54
C THR A 54 2.86 -3.57 9.63
N ALA A 55 2.71 -2.58 8.74
CA ALA A 55 1.65 -2.58 7.73
C ALA A 55 1.80 -3.74 6.73
N TRP A 56 3.02 -4.07 6.30
CA TRP A 56 3.28 -5.21 5.42
C TRP A 56 2.91 -6.53 6.07
N MET A 57 3.28 -6.73 7.33
CA MET A 57 2.91 -7.94 8.07
C MET A 57 1.41 -8.03 8.33
N THR A 58 0.74 -6.90 8.54
CA THR A 58 -0.72 -6.85 8.63
C THR A 58 -1.37 -7.29 7.32
N LEU A 59 -0.94 -6.75 6.17
CA LEU A 59 -1.46 -7.13 4.87
C LEU A 59 -1.13 -8.59 4.53
N TYR A 60 0.06 -9.08 4.87
CA TYR A 60 0.42 -10.48 4.69
C TYR A 60 -0.47 -11.39 5.53
N CYS A 61 -0.75 -11.02 6.78
CA CYS A 61 -1.69 -11.74 7.64
C CYS A 61 -3.10 -11.80 7.01
N GLN A 62 -3.59 -10.67 6.48
CA GLN A 62 -4.87 -10.62 5.78
C GLN A 62 -4.88 -11.51 4.53
N ASN A 63 -3.82 -11.51 3.73
CA ASN A 63 -3.71 -12.39 2.56
C ASN A 63 -3.72 -13.88 2.96
N MET A 64 -3.04 -14.23 4.07
CA MET A 64 -3.06 -15.59 4.59
C MET A 64 -4.45 -16.00 5.11
N LEU A 65 -5.15 -15.08 5.76
CA LEU A 65 -6.55 -15.25 6.15
C LEU A 65 -7.45 -15.51 4.94
N GLU A 66 -7.29 -14.75 3.86
CA GLU A 66 -8.08 -14.95 2.65
C GLU A 66 -7.81 -16.29 1.97
N ILE A 67 -6.55 -16.68 1.86
CA ILE A 67 -6.19 -17.98 1.29
C ILE A 67 -6.73 -19.11 2.19
N ALA A 68 -6.60 -19.00 3.51
CA ALA A 68 -7.16 -19.98 4.44
C ALA A 68 -8.69 -20.06 4.32
N GLY A 69 -9.35 -18.90 4.19
CA GLY A 69 -10.78 -18.79 3.95
C GLY A 69 -11.20 -19.54 2.69
N GLU A 70 -10.60 -19.25 1.53
CA GLU A 70 -11.00 -19.97 0.30
C GLU A 70 -10.70 -21.46 0.35
N LEU A 71 -9.59 -21.88 0.93
CA LEU A 71 -9.32 -23.30 1.10
C LEU A 71 -10.36 -23.97 2.01
N ALA A 72 -10.79 -23.30 3.07
CA ALA A 72 -11.82 -23.78 3.98
C ALA A 72 -13.21 -23.94 3.34
N LEU A 73 -13.47 -23.33 2.17
CA LEU A 73 -14.70 -23.61 1.42
C LEU A 73 -14.74 -25.04 0.85
N THR A 74 -13.60 -25.68 0.62
CA THR A 74 -13.53 -27.06 0.10
C THR A 74 -12.89 -28.06 1.07
N ASP A 75 -12.06 -27.60 2.00
CA ASP A 75 -11.31 -28.43 2.93
C ASP A 75 -11.41 -27.87 4.38
N PRO A 76 -12.20 -28.49 5.27
CA PRO A 76 -12.48 -27.96 6.60
C PRO A 76 -11.24 -27.81 7.50
N ASP A 77 -10.13 -28.50 7.21
CA ASP A 77 -8.90 -28.41 8.00
C ASP A 77 -8.29 -26.99 8.00
N TYR A 78 -8.64 -26.15 7.03
CA TYR A 78 -8.20 -24.75 6.95
C TYR A 78 -9.07 -23.77 7.75
N ALA A 79 -10.21 -24.21 8.28
CA ALA A 79 -11.13 -23.36 9.02
C ALA A 79 -10.48 -22.77 10.29
N ASP A 80 -9.77 -23.61 11.06
CA ASP A 80 -9.00 -23.16 12.23
C ASP A 80 -7.82 -22.24 11.85
N MET A 81 -7.24 -22.40 10.65
CA MET A 81 -6.20 -21.49 10.17
C MET A 81 -6.75 -20.10 9.88
N ALA A 82 -7.98 -19.99 9.35
CA ALA A 82 -8.63 -18.70 9.17
C ALA A 82 -8.78 -17.98 10.52
N LEU A 83 -9.29 -18.66 11.55
CA LEU A 83 -9.41 -18.05 12.89
C LEU A 83 -8.05 -17.62 13.45
N LYS A 84 -7.02 -18.46 13.33
CA LYS A 84 -5.65 -18.11 13.73
C LYS A 84 -5.16 -16.82 13.07
N PHE A 85 -5.38 -16.65 11.77
CA PHE A 85 -4.95 -15.44 11.08
C PHE A 85 -5.80 -14.21 11.41
N VAL A 86 -7.09 -14.36 11.73
CA VAL A 86 -7.87 -13.24 12.29
C VAL A 86 -7.28 -12.77 13.62
N GLU A 87 -6.97 -13.70 14.53
CA GLU A 87 -6.37 -13.36 15.82
C GLU A 87 -5.01 -12.66 15.63
N HIS A 88 -4.13 -13.19 14.77
CA HIS A 88 -2.86 -12.53 14.46
C HIS A 88 -3.05 -11.14 13.85
N PHE A 89 -4.01 -10.97 12.94
CA PHE A 89 -4.34 -9.65 12.39
C PHE A 89 -4.70 -8.66 13.52
N MET A 90 -5.57 -9.07 14.45
CA MET A 90 -5.98 -8.20 15.57
C MET A 90 -4.77 -7.79 16.42
N TRP A 91 -3.86 -8.72 16.74
CA TRP A 91 -2.66 -8.41 17.51
C TRP A 91 -1.71 -7.45 16.79
N ILE A 92 -1.40 -7.71 15.52
CA ILE A 92 -0.46 -6.90 14.74
C ILE A 92 -1.03 -5.49 14.49
N ALA A 93 -2.29 -5.41 14.04
CA ALA A 93 -2.91 -4.14 13.71
C ALA A 93 -3.06 -3.25 14.96
N SER A 94 -3.38 -3.84 16.11
CA SER A 94 -3.50 -3.09 17.37
C SER A 94 -2.15 -2.61 17.91
N ALA A 95 -1.05 -3.31 17.58
CA ALA A 95 0.30 -2.92 17.98
C ALA A 95 0.73 -1.57 17.38
N MET A 96 0.21 -1.23 16.18
CA MET A 96 0.44 0.08 15.55
C MET A 96 -0.28 1.23 16.28
N GLY A 97 -1.37 0.90 16.99
CA GLY A 97 -2.15 1.84 17.78
C GLY A 97 -1.39 2.28 19.03
N HIS A 98 -1.30 1.43 20.05
CA HIS A 98 -0.80 1.83 21.38
C HIS A 98 -0.25 0.69 22.26
N LEU A 99 -0.14 -0.56 21.77
CA LEU A 99 0.20 -1.70 22.66
C LEU A 99 1.69 -1.83 23.02
N GLY A 100 2.55 -0.89 22.60
CA GLY A 100 4.00 -0.97 22.79
C GLY A 100 4.63 0.01 23.80
N GLY A 101 3.93 1.07 24.22
CA GLY A 101 4.47 2.12 25.11
C GLY A 101 3.69 3.44 25.00
N ASP A 102 4.14 4.49 25.70
CA ASP A 102 3.44 5.80 25.77
C ASP A 102 3.34 6.54 24.40
N THR A 103 4.13 6.13 23.41
CA THR A 103 4.16 6.74 22.07
C THR A 103 3.97 5.66 21.01
N GLY A 104 2.79 5.62 20.37
CA GLY A 104 2.47 4.76 19.22
C GLY A 104 2.84 5.39 17.87
N MET A 105 2.62 4.67 16.77
CA MET A 105 2.96 5.14 15.42
C MET A 105 1.99 6.20 14.87
N TRP A 106 0.73 6.17 15.31
CA TRP A 106 -0.27 7.17 14.96
C TRP A 106 -0.03 8.47 15.73
N ASP A 107 -0.03 9.60 15.02
CA ASP A 107 0.02 10.93 15.61
C ASP A 107 -1.35 11.63 15.46
N ASP A 108 -2.00 11.94 16.59
CA ASP A 108 -3.33 12.55 16.59
C ASP A 108 -3.32 14.03 16.20
N GLU A 109 -2.19 14.74 16.32
CA GLU A 109 -2.10 16.13 15.88
C GLU A 109 -2.02 16.18 14.35
N ASP A 110 -1.09 15.42 13.78
CA ASP A 110 -0.92 15.38 12.33
C ASP A 110 -2.03 14.58 11.65
N GLY A 111 -2.55 13.51 12.27
CA GLY A 111 -3.47 12.58 11.62
C GLY A 111 -2.76 11.65 10.65
N PHE A 112 -1.56 11.20 11.02
CA PHE A 112 -0.66 10.44 10.15
C PHE A 112 0.16 9.41 10.94
N TYR A 113 0.65 8.38 10.24
CA TYR A 113 1.53 7.38 10.82
C TYR A 113 3.00 7.73 10.59
N TYR A 114 3.83 7.47 11.60
CA TYR A 114 5.26 7.68 11.57
C TYR A 114 6.01 6.50 12.19
N ASP A 115 7.26 6.30 11.77
CA ASP A 115 8.20 5.44 12.49
C ASP A 115 8.46 6.01 13.89
N VAL A 116 8.72 5.13 14.85
CA VAL A 116 9.06 5.52 16.23
C VAL A 116 10.50 5.15 16.55
N LEU A 117 11.30 6.14 16.92
CA LEU A 117 12.63 5.94 17.47
C LEU A 117 12.52 5.65 18.97
N ARG A 118 13.01 4.48 19.39
CA ARG A 118 13.11 4.09 20.81
C ARG A 118 14.55 4.27 21.27
N LEU A 119 14.75 5.13 22.27
CA LEU A 119 16.07 5.44 22.82
C LEU A 119 16.45 4.49 23.96
N PRO A 120 17.76 4.29 24.23
CA PRO A 120 18.22 3.41 25.32
C PRO A 120 17.77 3.84 26.72
N ASP A 121 17.44 5.12 26.90
CA ASP A 121 16.95 5.70 28.15
C ASP A 121 15.44 5.48 28.37
N GLY A 122 14.77 4.75 27.47
CA GLY A 122 13.34 4.45 27.52
C GLY A 122 12.45 5.52 26.90
N ARG A 123 13.00 6.67 26.48
CA ARG A 123 12.22 7.67 25.73
C ARG A 123 11.90 7.18 24.33
N ALA A 124 10.86 7.77 23.77
CA ALA A 124 10.44 7.50 22.41
C ALA A 124 10.04 8.78 21.68
N GLU A 125 10.31 8.81 20.39
CA GLU A 125 10.03 9.96 19.54
C GLU A 125 9.51 9.49 18.17
N ARG A 126 8.45 10.12 17.66
CA ARG A 126 7.99 9.91 16.29
C ARG A 126 8.91 10.64 15.33
N LEU A 127 9.43 9.92 14.33
CA LEU A 127 10.18 10.52 13.24
C LEU A 127 9.19 11.11 12.24
N LYS A 128 8.88 12.41 12.39
CA LYS A 128 7.85 13.14 11.63
C LYS A 128 8.23 13.40 10.15
N VAL A 129 8.57 12.33 9.44
CA VAL A 129 8.81 12.30 7.99
C VAL A 129 7.52 11.84 7.30
N ARG A 130 6.80 12.78 6.67
CA ARG A 130 5.57 12.52 5.92
C ARG A 130 5.92 11.80 4.62
N SER A 131 6.02 10.48 4.70
CA SER A 131 6.46 9.61 3.61
C SER A 131 5.45 8.50 3.32
N MET A 132 5.70 7.74 2.26
CA MET A 132 4.94 6.55 1.88
C MET A 132 4.82 5.54 3.04
N VAL A 133 5.79 5.51 3.96
CA VAL A 133 5.74 4.69 5.18
C VAL A 133 4.48 4.97 5.99
N GLY A 134 4.07 6.23 6.10
CA GLY A 134 2.85 6.61 6.82
C GLY A 134 1.55 6.38 6.04
N LEU A 135 1.64 6.15 4.73
CA LEU A 135 0.51 5.78 3.88
C LEU A 135 0.31 4.26 3.79
N LEU A 136 1.34 3.44 3.97
CA LEU A 136 1.23 1.99 3.85
C LEU A 136 0.23 1.31 4.82
N PRO A 137 -0.05 1.83 6.04
CA PRO A 137 -1.12 1.32 6.88
C PRO A 137 -2.50 1.35 6.17
N LEU A 138 -2.76 2.37 5.33
CA LEU A 138 -3.98 2.44 4.51
C LEU A 138 -4.07 1.23 3.58
N CYS A 139 -2.94 0.73 3.10
CA CYS A 139 -2.88 -0.40 2.19
C CYS A 139 -3.16 -1.75 2.86
N ALA A 140 -3.14 -1.86 4.18
CA ALA A 140 -3.49 -3.09 4.92
C ALA A 140 -5.00 -3.18 5.17
N ALA A 141 -5.76 -3.16 4.07
CA ALA A 141 -7.21 -3.24 4.07
C ALA A 141 -7.70 -4.40 3.22
N THR A 142 -8.62 -5.18 3.78
CA THR A 142 -9.23 -6.34 3.13
C THR A 142 -10.69 -6.52 3.56
N THR A 143 -11.59 -6.62 2.58
CA THR A 143 -13.02 -6.77 2.78
C THR A 143 -13.45 -8.22 2.55
N PHE A 144 -14.23 -8.76 3.49
CA PHE A 144 -14.69 -10.15 3.53
C PHE A 144 -16.21 -10.23 3.34
N GLU A 145 -16.66 -11.15 2.49
CA GLU A 145 -18.08 -11.40 2.19
C GLU A 145 -18.82 -12.21 3.27
N GLY A 146 -18.09 -12.74 4.26
CA GLY A 146 -18.70 -13.52 5.35
C GLY A 146 -19.04 -14.98 5.00
N LYS A 147 -18.74 -15.46 3.79
CA LYS A 147 -18.99 -16.84 3.33
C LYS A 147 -18.52 -17.91 4.32
N ILE A 148 -17.31 -17.74 4.86
CA ILE A 148 -16.73 -18.70 5.83
C ILE A 148 -17.48 -18.75 7.14
N LEU A 149 -17.90 -17.59 7.65
CA LEU A 149 -18.61 -17.50 8.92
C LEU A 149 -20.06 -17.97 8.79
N ALA A 150 -20.63 -17.90 7.59
CA ALA A 150 -21.92 -18.52 7.28
C ALA A 150 -21.82 -20.05 7.18
N LYS A 151 -20.71 -20.58 6.62
CA LYS A 151 -20.47 -22.02 6.49
C LYS A 151 -20.11 -22.70 7.82
N TYR A 152 -19.35 -22.02 8.67
CA TYR A 152 -18.87 -22.52 9.97
C TYR A 152 -19.33 -21.60 11.11
N PRO A 153 -20.59 -21.73 11.58
CA PRO A 153 -21.14 -20.89 12.65
C PRO A 153 -20.33 -20.91 13.95
N GLU A 154 -19.71 -22.05 14.27
CA GLU A 154 -18.84 -22.22 15.43
C GLU A 154 -17.60 -21.32 15.38
N LEU A 155 -17.05 -21.04 14.17
CA LEU A 155 -15.99 -20.05 14.02
C LEU A 155 -16.49 -18.64 14.28
N ALA A 156 -17.72 -18.33 13.88
CA ALA A 156 -18.32 -17.02 14.14
C ALA A 156 -18.54 -16.78 15.64
N GLU A 157 -18.92 -17.82 16.39
CA GLU A 157 -19.02 -17.76 17.86
C GLU A 157 -17.65 -17.54 18.52
N ARG A 158 -16.63 -18.32 18.12
CA ARG A 158 -15.26 -18.18 18.65
C ARG A 158 -14.67 -16.81 18.37
N LEU A 159 -14.83 -16.30 17.15
CA LEU A 159 -14.38 -14.95 16.79
C LEU A 159 -15.08 -13.88 17.62
N ARG A 160 -16.40 -13.98 17.78
CA ARG A 160 -17.16 -13.04 18.60
C ARG A 160 -16.68 -13.04 20.05
N TRP A 161 -16.52 -14.22 20.64
CA TRP A 161 -15.99 -14.36 21.98
C TRP A 161 -14.57 -13.76 22.11
N PHE A 162 -13.70 -13.97 21.12
CA PHE A 162 -12.36 -13.39 21.11
C PHE A 162 -12.41 -11.84 21.14
N LEU A 163 -13.27 -11.25 20.31
CA LEU A 163 -13.42 -9.78 20.20
C LEU A 163 -14.06 -9.18 21.46
N ASP A 164 -15.07 -9.83 22.02
CA ASP A 164 -15.79 -9.35 23.21
C ASP A 164 -14.93 -9.43 24.48
N THR A 165 -14.02 -10.41 24.56
CA THR A 165 -13.08 -10.56 25.68
C THR A 165 -11.83 -9.68 25.56
N ARG A 166 -11.63 -9.00 24.43
CA ARG A 166 -10.45 -8.15 24.14
C ARG A 166 -10.84 -6.81 23.50
N PRO A 167 -11.67 -5.99 24.18
CA PRO A 167 -12.11 -4.70 23.64
C PRO A 167 -10.93 -3.75 23.33
N GLU A 168 -9.80 -3.89 24.02
CA GLU A 168 -8.58 -3.11 23.81
C GLU A 168 -7.99 -3.28 22.41
N LEU A 169 -8.11 -4.47 21.80
CA LEU A 169 -7.65 -4.71 20.43
C LEU A 169 -8.56 -4.00 19.42
N CYS A 170 -9.86 -3.97 19.67
CA CYS A 170 -10.82 -3.34 18.77
C CYS A 170 -10.74 -1.81 18.82
N ALA A 171 -10.35 -1.23 19.97
CA ALA A 171 -10.27 0.23 20.14
C ALA A 171 -9.16 0.88 19.31
N ALA A 172 -8.15 0.11 18.91
CA ALA A 172 -6.99 0.61 18.19
C ALA A 172 -7.16 0.62 16.66
N ILE A 173 -8.19 -0.03 16.12
CA ILE A 173 -8.34 -0.31 14.68
C ILE A 173 -9.80 -0.20 14.22
N HIS A 174 -10.09 -0.47 12.94
CA HIS A 174 -11.47 -0.63 12.49
C HIS A 174 -12.16 -1.79 13.22
N ASP A 175 -13.33 -1.54 13.80
CA ASP A 175 -14.10 -2.56 14.50
C ASP A 175 -14.60 -3.65 13.54
N PRO A 176 -14.04 -4.88 13.58
CA PRO A 176 -14.39 -5.95 12.63
C PRO A 176 -15.82 -6.49 12.80
N ARG A 177 -16.54 -6.07 13.85
CA ARG A 177 -17.95 -6.42 14.08
C ARG A 177 -18.89 -5.58 13.22
N LYS A 178 -18.45 -4.39 12.78
CA LYS A 178 -19.28 -3.49 11.96
C LYS A 178 -19.43 -4.02 10.54
N SER A 179 -20.67 -4.09 10.09
CA SER A 179 -20.99 -4.51 8.72
C SER A 179 -21.07 -3.30 7.79
N GLY A 180 -20.52 -3.46 6.60
CA GLY A 180 -20.61 -2.52 5.49
C GLY A 180 -21.69 -2.92 4.48
N VAL A 181 -21.56 -2.42 3.26
CA VAL A 181 -22.42 -2.76 2.12
C VAL A 181 -22.52 -4.27 1.95
N ALA A 182 -23.73 -4.77 1.71
CA ALA A 182 -24.04 -6.19 1.55
C ALA A 182 -23.60 -7.09 2.74
N GLY A 183 -23.52 -6.54 3.95
CA GLY A 183 -23.14 -7.30 5.15
C GLY A 183 -21.65 -7.65 5.22
N ARG A 184 -20.82 -7.04 4.36
CA ARG A 184 -19.37 -7.27 4.33
C ARG A 184 -18.69 -6.79 5.61
N ARG A 185 -17.56 -7.40 5.95
CA ARG A 185 -16.71 -7.00 7.08
C ARG A 185 -15.36 -6.53 6.57
N LEU A 186 -14.75 -5.58 7.27
CA LEU A 186 -13.46 -5.00 6.90
C LEU A 186 -12.41 -5.34 7.96
N ALA A 187 -11.28 -5.89 7.51
CA ALA A 187 -10.05 -5.90 8.29
C ALA A 187 -9.21 -4.70 7.85
N SER A 188 -9.05 -3.72 8.74
CA SER A 188 -8.19 -2.56 8.51
C SER A 188 -7.60 -2.03 9.81
N ILE A 189 -6.38 -1.49 9.74
CA ILE A 189 -5.74 -0.73 10.82
C ILE A 189 -6.46 0.60 11.03
N LEU A 190 -6.99 1.21 9.97
CA LEU A 190 -7.64 2.53 10.03
C LEU A 190 -9.14 2.35 10.20
N ASP A 191 -9.69 2.96 11.25
CA ASP A 191 -11.11 3.25 11.33
C ASP A 191 -11.50 4.37 10.34
N GLU A 192 -12.79 4.69 10.26
CA GLU A 192 -13.29 5.74 9.37
C GLU A 192 -12.64 7.10 9.65
N ASN A 193 -12.45 7.48 10.91
CA ASN A 193 -11.88 8.77 11.28
C ASN A 193 -10.43 8.89 10.83
N ARG A 194 -9.60 7.89 11.13
CA ARG A 194 -8.19 7.87 10.71
C ARG A 194 -8.06 7.78 9.20
N LEU A 195 -8.92 7.00 8.54
CA LEU A 195 -8.93 6.90 7.08
C LEU A 195 -9.17 8.27 6.44
N ARG A 196 -10.16 9.04 6.91
CA ARG A 196 -10.43 10.39 6.42
C ARG A 196 -9.21 11.31 6.55
N ARG A 197 -8.55 11.30 7.72
CA ARG A 197 -7.36 12.15 7.98
C ARG A 197 -6.15 11.78 7.13
N VAL A 198 -5.93 10.49 6.90
CA VAL A 198 -4.84 10.03 6.01
C VAL A 198 -5.16 10.40 4.56
N LEU A 199 -6.40 10.23 4.11
CA LEU A 199 -6.82 10.61 2.76
C LEU A 199 -6.71 12.11 2.53
N GLU A 200 -7.07 12.94 3.51
CA GLU A 200 -6.93 14.40 3.42
C GLU A 200 -5.49 14.81 3.08
N LYS A 201 -4.48 14.22 3.73
CA LYS A 201 -3.08 14.47 3.36
C LYS A 201 -2.66 13.83 2.04
N MET A 202 -3.08 12.58 1.81
CA MET A 202 -2.69 11.83 0.62
C MET A 202 -3.18 12.49 -0.67
N LEU A 203 -4.36 13.12 -0.61
CA LEU A 203 -5.06 13.74 -1.75
C LEU A 203 -4.80 15.25 -1.87
N ASP A 204 -3.93 15.82 -1.04
CA ASP A 204 -3.49 17.21 -1.12
C ASP A 204 -2.33 17.35 -2.13
N GLU A 205 -2.45 18.29 -3.07
CA GLU A 205 -1.46 18.52 -4.13
C GLU A 205 -0.16 19.17 -3.63
N GLU A 206 -0.22 19.89 -2.51
CA GLU A 206 0.94 20.45 -1.81
C GLU A 206 1.64 19.40 -0.91
N GLU A 207 1.04 18.22 -0.75
CA GLU A 207 1.60 17.09 -0.02
C GLU A 207 1.93 15.95 -1.00
N PHE A 208 1.07 14.93 -1.10
CA PHE A 208 1.36 13.69 -1.80
C PHE A 208 0.79 13.61 -3.23
N LEU A 209 -0.30 14.31 -3.53
CA LEU A 209 -1.01 14.16 -4.80
C LEU A 209 -0.32 14.94 -5.92
N SER A 210 0.43 14.26 -6.76
CA SER A 210 1.00 14.82 -7.98
C SER A 210 0.00 14.76 -9.14
N PRO A 211 0.12 15.60 -10.18
CA PRO A 211 -0.53 15.37 -11.48
C PRO A 211 -0.27 13.98 -12.07
N TYR A 212 0.76 13.28 -11.59
CA TYR A 212 1.25 12.01 -12.11
C TYR A 212 1.04 10.81 -11.17
N GLY A 213 0.42 10.99 -10.00
CA GLY A 213 0.17 9.92 -9.01
C GLY A 213 0.48 10.33 -7.57
N ILE A 214 0.65 9.37 -6.66
CA ILE A 214 1.02 9.62 -5.26
C ILE A 214 2.54 9.59 -5.12
N ARG A 215 3.11 10.69 -4.61
CA ARG A 215 4.54 10.86 -4.31
C ARG A 215 4.98 9.94 -3.18
N SER A 216 6.24 9.51 -3.19
CA SER A 216 6.83 8.70 -2.11
C SER A 216 7.16 9.50 -0.83
N LEU A 217 7.34 10.81 -0.96
CA LEU A 217 7.51 11.75 0.15
C LEU A 217 6.62 12.97 -0.12
N SER A 218 6.03 13.52 0.92
CA SER A 218 5.25 14.75 0.81
C SER A 218 6.12 15.91 0.31
N ARG A 219 5.55 16.70 -0.61
CA ARG A 219 6.12 17.95 -1.10
C ARG A 219 6.24 19.02 -0.02
N HIS A 220 5.54 18.89 1.12
CA HIS A 220 5.73 19.73 2.31
C HIS A 220 7.21 19.82 2.74
N HIS A 221 7.96 18.74 2.59
CA HIS A 221 9.38 18.68 2.94
C HIS A 221 10.31 19.40 1.96
N ALA A 222 9.79 20.03 0.90
CA ALA A 222 10.56 20.95 0.06
C ALA A 222 10.87 22.25 0.81
N GLU A 223 9.92 22.75 1.60
CA GLU A 223 10.07 23.97 2.42
C GLU A 223 10.39 23.64 3.88
N HIS A 224 9.98 22.47 4.36
CA HIS A 224 10.10 22.04 5.74
C HIS A 224 10.84 20.69 5.85
N PRO A 225 12.14 20.62 5.51
CA PRO A 225 12.89 19.37 5.59
C PRO A 225 12.90 18.85 7.04
N TYR A 226 12.75 17.54 7.20
CA TYR A 226 12.86 16.92 8.52
C TYR A 226 14.34 16.83 8.93
N VAL A 227 14.67 17.31 10.13
CA VAL A 227 16.03 17.35 10.66
C VAL A 227 16.07 16.78 12.07
N ILE A 228 17.03 15.88 12.33
CA ILE A 228 17.32 15.34 13.66
C ILE A 228 18.83 15.36 13.91
N HIS A 229 19.23 15.68 15.14
CA HIS A 229 20.63 15.66 15.56
C HIS A 229 20.88 14.41 16.42
N ALA A 230 21.81 13.56 16.00
CA ALA A 230 22.15 12.33 16.70
C ALA A 230 23.64 12.02 16.57
N GLY A 231 24.29 11.55 17.64
CA GLY A 231 25.71 11.19 17.61
C GLY A 231 26.66 12.34 17.21
N GLY A 232 26.26 13.60 17.44
CA GLY A 232 27.03 14.79 17.03
C GLY A 232 26.94 15.13 15.54
N GLN A 233 26.03 14.49 14.80
CA GLN A 233 25.78 14.74 13.37
C GLN A 233 24.33 15.17 13.13
N GLU A 234 24.12 15.98 12.10
CA GLU A 234 22.80 16.32 11.59
C GLU A 234 22.37 15.30 10.53
N TYR A 235 21.15 14.77 10.66
CA TYR A 235 20.50 13.94 9.65
C TYR A 235 19.30 14.68 9.09
N ARG A 236 19.18 14.66 7.75
CA ARG A 236 18.17 15.44 7.02
C ARG A 236 17.43 14.59 5.98
N VAL A 237 16.12 14.83 5.89
CA VAL A 237 15.26 14.34 4.81
C VAL A 237 14.60 15.55 4.13
N SER A 238 14.98 15.76 2.87
CA SER A 238 14.43 16.80 2.00
C SER A 238 13.57 16.18 0.90
N TYR A 239 12.63 16.96 0.34
CA TYR A 239 11.92 16.56 -0.88
C TYR A 239 12.84 16.64 -2.11
N LEU A 240 13.04 15.50 -2.74
CA LEU A 240 13.87 15.28 -3.92
C LEU A 240 13.01 14.57 -4.96
N PRO A 241 12.34 15.30 -5.86
CA PRO A 241 11.39 14.68 -6.78
C PRO A 241 12.06 13.81 -7.86
N ALA A 242 13.39 13.87 -8.01
CA ALA A 242 14.17 13.22 -9.04
C ALA A 242 15.19 12.21 -8.44
N GLU A 243 16.47 12.35 -8.74
CA GLU A 243 17.55 11.53 -8.19
C GLU A 243 17.81 11.80 -6.69
N SER A 244 18.41 10.81 -6.01
CA SER A 244 18.87 10.95 -4.62
C SER A 244 20.09 11.87 -4.54
N ASP A 245 20.20 12.65 -3.47
CA ASP A 245 21.38 13.44 -3.11
C ASP A 245 22.34 12.69 -2.17
N THR A 246 22.01 11.44 -1.81
CA THR A 246 22.83 10.58 -0.95
C THR A 246 23.17 9.26 -1.63
N GLY A 247 24.31 8.68 -1.24
CA GLY A 247 24.75 7.34 -1.65
C GLY A 247 24.16 6.20 -0.80
N MET A 248 23.15 6.45 0.02
CA MET A 248 22.50 5.42 0.84
C MET A 248 21.97 4.30 -0.07
N PHE A 249 22.27 3.04 0.25
CA PHE A 249 21.96 1.87 -0.60
C PHE A 249 22.45 1.98 -2.07
N GLY A 250 23.56 2.68 -2.31
CA GLY A 250 24.16 2.79 -3.63
C GLY A 250 23.63 3.93 -4.50
N GLY A 251 22.67 4.73 -4.01
CA GLY A 251 22.28 6.02 -4.59
C GLY A 251 21.50 6.00 -5.92
N ASN A 252 21.22 4.81 -6.48
CA ASN A 252 20.57 4.68 -7.80
C ASN A 252 19.03 4.82 -7.75
N SER A 253 18.42 4.53 -6.61
CA SER A 253 16.97 4.59 -6.40
C SER A 253 16.63 5.66 -5.38
N ASN A 254 15.52 6.37 -5.58
CA ASN A 254 15.10 7.46 -4.70
C ASN A 254 13.62 7.34 -4.31
N TRP A 255 13.39 7.38 -3.00
CA TRP A 255 12.08 7.33 -2.36
C TRP A 255 11.71 8.64 -1.66
N ARG A 256 12.53 9.70 -1.80
CA ARG A 256 12.29 11.00 -1.15
C ARG A 256 11.49 11.97 -2.01
N GLY A 257 10.49 11.49 -2.75
CA GLY A 257 9.65 12.35 -3.59
C GLY A 257 9.15 11.74 -4.91
N PRO A 258 9.89 10.85 -5.59
CA PRO A 258 9.44 10.27 -6.84
C PRO A 258 8.16 9.43 -6.70
N ILE A 259 7.52 9.16 -7.82
CA ILE A 259 6.32 8.33 -7.92
C ILE A 259 6.74 6.92 -8.31
N TRP A 260 6.26 5.95 -7.55
CA TRP A 260 6.51 4.53 -7.75
C TRP A 260 5.20 3.80 -8.07
N MET A 261 5.18 3.11 -9.22
CA MET A 261 4.00 2.38 -9.69
C MET A 261 3.49 1.31 -8.69
N PRO A 262 4.34 0.47 -8.05
CA PRO A 262 3.84 -0.61 -7.19
C PRO A 262 3.04 -0.11 -5.98
N VAL A 263 3.53 0.91 -5.27
CA VAL A 263 2.82 1.44 -4.09
C VAL A 263 1.54 2.18 -4.46
N ASN A 264 1.53 2.87 -5.61
CA ASN A 264 0.31 3.47 -6.15
C ASN A 264 -0.74 2.41 -6.51
N ALA A 265 -0.33 1.29 -7.10
CA ALA A 265 -1.23 0.17 -7.37
C ALA A 265 -1.81 -0.45 -6.08
N LEU A 266 -1.03 -0.51 -5.00
CA LEU A 266 -1.49 -0.96 -3.70
C LEU A 266 -2.49 0.01 -3.05
N ILE A 267 -2.27 1.32 -3.20
CA ILE A 267 -3.22 2.36 -2.76
C ILE A 267 -4.54 2.21 -3.52
N ILE A 268 -4.50 2.10 -4.86
CA ILE A 268 -5.69 1.86 -5.70
C ILE A 268 -6.44 0.60 -5.23
N ARG A 269 -5.72 -0.51 -5.01
CA ARG A 269 -6.30 -1.75 -4.50
C ARG A 269 -7.01 -1.53 -3.15
N ALA A 270 -6.36 -0.82 -2.23
CA ALA A 270 -6.91 -0.57 -0.89
C ALA A 270 -8.14 0.34 -0.94
N LEU A 271 -8.11 1.41 -1.75
CA LEU A 271 -9.28 2.28 -1.97
C LEU A 271 -10.49 1.48 -2.48
N LEU A 272 -10.28 0.53 -3.38
CA LEU A 272 -11.36 -0.36 -3.86
C LEU A 272 -11.86 -1.32 -2.77
N GLN A 273 -10.99 -1.81 -1.87
CA GLN A 273 -11.42 -2.59 -0.71
C GLN A 273 -12.31 -1.75 0.22
N TYR A 274 -11.88 -0.54 0.56
CA TYR A 274 -12.70 0.38 1.36
C TYR A 274 -13.99 0.76 0.64
N TYR A 275 -13.96 1.01 -0.67
CA TYR A 275 -15.17 1.29 -1.44
C TYR A 275 -16.16 0.13 -1.39
N SER A 276 -15.69 -1.12 -1.56
CA SER A 276 -16.56 -2.31 -1.48
C SER A 276 -17.23 -2.48 -0.11
N TYR A 277 -16.65 -1.90 0.95
CA TYR A 277 -17.18 -1.90 2.31
C TYR A 277 -18.09 -0.68 2.60
N TYR A 278 -17.63 0.54 2.32
CA TYR A 278 -18.34 1.77 2.68
C TYR A 278 -19.38 2.22 1.62
N GLY A 279 -19.20 1.82 0.36
CA GLY A 279 -20.03 2.26 -0.76
C GLY A 279 -19.90 3.75 -1.08
N ASP A 280 -20.94 4.29 -1.70
CA ASP A 280 -20.98 5.68 -2.19
C ASP A 280 -21.09 6.73 -1.09
N ASN A 281 -21.35 6.32 0.16
CA ASN A 281 -21.58 7.23 1.27
C ASN A 281 -20.27 7.73 1.91
N PHE A 282 -19.15 7.03 1.71
CA PHE A 282 -17.85 7.52 2.17
C PHE A 282 -17.28 8.46 1.13
N LEU A 283 -17.51 9.73 1.39
CA LEU A 283 -17.11 10.84 0.53
C LEU A 283 -15.92 11.58 1.13
N VAL A 284 -14.97 11.92 0.28
CA VAL A 284 -13.79 12.75 0.60
C VAL A 284 -13.54 13.75 -0.51
N GLU A 285 -12.81 14.81 -0.20
CA GLU A 285 -12.40 15.78 -1.21
C GLU A 285 -11.20 15.25 -2.01
N CYS A 286 -11.23 15.40 -3.33
CA CYS A 286 -10.12 14.99 -4.19
C CYS A 286 -10.05 15.88 -5.45
N PRO A 287 -9.03 16.74 -5.57
CA PRO A 287 -7.97 17.01 -4.57
C PRO A 287 -8.48 17.64 -3.27
N THR A 288 -7.74 17.49 -2.17
CA THR A 288 -8.00 18.22 -0.92
C THR A 288 -7.93 19.73 -1.16
N GLY A 289 -8.91 20.48 -0.65
CA GLY A 289 -9.03 21.93 -0.85
C GLY A 289 -9.66 22.39 -2.19
N SER A 290 -10.02 21.47 -3.10
CA SER A 290 -10.65 21.78 -4.39
C SER A 290 -12.17 22.01 -4.37
N GLY A 291 -12.87 21.62 -3.29
CA GLY A 291 -14.32 21.53 -3.19
C GLY A 291 -14.95 20.36 -3.96
N ARG A 292 -14.15 19.56 -4.70
CA ARG A 292 -14.64 18.40 -5.46
C ARG A 292 -14.71 17.17 -4.58
N VAL A 293 -15.92 16.70 -4.33
CA VAL A 293 -16.17 15.52 -3.48
C VAL A 293 -16.29 14.26 -4.34
N MET A 294 -15.63 13.19 -3.91
CA MET A 294 -15.57 11.89 -4.58
C MET A 294 -15.79 10.73 -3.60
N ASN A 295 -16.36 9.63 -4.07
CA ASN A 295 -16.30 8.35 -3.35
C ASN A 295 -14.94 7.66 -3.58
N LEU A 296 -14.65 6.59 -2.82
CA LEU A 296 -13.35 5.93 -2.88
C LEU A 296 -13.05 5.21 -4.21
N TYR A 297 -14.08 4.83 -4.98
CA TYR A 297 -13.87 4.31 -6.34
C TYR A 297 -13.35 5.41 -7.27
N GLN A 298 -14.00 6.58 -7.25
CA GLN A 298 -13.64 7.74 -8.07
C GLN A 298 -12.24 8.27 -7.70
N VAL A 299 -11.88 8.26 -6.41
CA VAL A 299 -10.51 8.59 -5.98
C VAL A 299 -9.49 7.61 -6.58
N ALA A 300 -9.78 6.31 -6.54
CA ALA A 300 -8.89 5.29 -7.11
C ALA A 300 -8.75 5.45 -8.64
N GLU A 301 -9.84 5.79 -9.32
CA GLU A 301 -9.87 6.08 -10.76
C GLU A 301 -9.07 7.34 -11.09
N GLU A 302 -9.20 8.40 -10.30
CA GLU A 302 -8.46 9.66 -10.46
C GLU A 302 -6.95 9.44 -10.32
N ILE A 303 -6.51 8.65 -9.34
CA ILE A 303 -5.10 8.27 -9.20
C ILE A 303 -4.63 7.45 -10.42
N SER A 304 -5.43 6.48 -10.88
CA SER A 304 -5.12 5.70 -12.09
C SER A 304 -4.99 6.59 -13.33
N ARG A 305 -5.87 7.57 -13.50
CA ARG A 305 -5.84 8.56 -14.59
C ARG A 305 -4.55 9.40 -14.53
N ARG A 306 -4.15 9.86 -13.34
CA ARG A 306 -2.91 10.60 -13.11
C ARG A 306 -1.68 9.77 -13.46
N LEU A 307 -1.62 8.51 -13.03
CA LEU A 307 -0.54 7.58 -13.39
C LEU A 307 -0.49 7.31 -14.90
N ALA A 308 -1.64 7.13 -15.56
CA ALA A 308 -1.70 6.95 -17.00
C ALA A 308 -1.19 8.18 -17.75
N SER A 309 -1.44 9.39 -17.22
CA SER A 309 -1.02 10.64 -17.84
C SER A 309 0.50 10.71 -18.09
N ILE A 310 1.31 10.04 -17.26
CA ILE A 310 2.76 9.89 -17.45
C ILE A 310 3.10 9.40 -18.86
N PHE A 311 2.31 8.46 -19.37
CA PHE A 311 2.58 7.77 -20.63
C PHE A 311 1.81 8.36 -21.79
N LEU A 312 0.83 9.23 -21.57
CA LEU A 312 -0.03 9.79 -22.63
C LEU A 312 0.57 11.08 -23.18
N LYS A 313 0.16 11.44 -24.40
CA LYS A 313 0.51 12.75 -24.98
C LYS A 313 -0.34 13.82 -24.30
N ASP A 314 0.29 14.90 -23.88
CA ASP A 314 -0.35 16.11 -23.39
C ASP A 314 -0.88 16.98 -24.54
N GLN A 315 -1.32 18.19 -24.22
CA GLN A 315 -1.87 19.16 -25.18
C GLN A 315 -0.82 19.63 -26.20
N ASP A 316 0.47 19.58 -25.85
CA ASP A 316 1.60 19.93 -26.71
C ASP A 316 2.12 18.72 -27.51
N GLY A 317 1.45 17.57 -27.39
CA GLY A 317 1.83 16.32 -28.04
C GLY A 317 3.02 15.61 -27.42
N ARG A 318 3.47 16.04 -26.23
CA ARG A 318 4.64 15.51 -25.51
C ARG A 318 4.20 14.48 -24.48
N ARG A 319 5.06 13.51 -24.15
CA ARG A 319 4.80 12.55 -23.07
C ARG A 319 5.65 12.88 -21.85
N PRO A 320 5.06 13.00 -20.65
CA PRO A 320 5.82 13.25 -19.41
C PRO A 320 6.95 12.23 -19.19
N VAL A 321 6.73 10.94 -19.48
CA VAL A 321 7.71 9.86 -19.30
C VAL A 321 9.07 10.12 -19.93
N TYR A 322 9.14 10.89 -21.02
CA TYR A 322 10.41 11.21 -21.68
C TYR A 322 11.06 12.50 -21.18
N GLY A 323 10.36 13.28 -20.34
CA GLY A 323 10.84 14.54 -19.78
C GLY A 323 11.46 15.45 -20.85
N GLY A 324 12.71 15.86 -20.59
CA GLY A 324 13.50 16.70 -21.48
C GLY A 324 14.17 15.99 -22.67
N SER A 325 14.02 14.67 -22.82
CA SER A 325 14.72 13.90 -23.86
C SER A 325 14.10 14.10 -25.24
N ARG A 326 14.60 15.09 -26.00
CA ARG A 326 14.10 15.43 -27.35
C ARG A 326 14.06 14.26 -28.32
N LYS A 327 15.04 13.35 -28.25
CA LYS A 327 15.09 12.16 -29.12
C LYS A 327 13.83 11.31 -28.97
N PHE A 328 13.39 11.05 -27.73
CA PHE A 328 12.18 10.26 -27.50
C PHE A 328 10.90 11.08 -27.60
N GLN A 329 10.96 12.41 -27.56
CA GLN A 329 9.77 13.26 -27.71
C GLN A 329 9.42 13.52 -29.17
N ASP A 330 10.42 13.86 -29.98
CA ASP A 330 10.21 14.53 -31.27
C ASP A 330 10.50 13.60 -32.47
N ASP A 331 11.37 12.60 -32.31
CA ASP A 331 11.79 11.73 -33.41
C ASP A 331 10.65 10.77 -33.84
N PRO A 332 10.25 10.75 -35.13
CA PRO A 332 9.13 9.94 -35.60
C PRO A 332 9.36 8.42 -35.48
N HIS A 333 10.60 7.96 -35.34
CA HIS A 333 10.93 6.55 -35.17
C HIS A 333 10.98 6.11 -33.70
N TRP A 334 11.16 7.06 -32.76
CA TRP A 334 11.34 6.74 -31.35
C TRP A 334 10.15 7.16 -30.46
N ARG A 335 9.40 8.19 -30.85
CA ARG A 335 8.39 8.83 -29.99
C ARG A 335 7.20 7.98 -29.55
N ASP A 336 6.96 6.88 -30.26
CA ASP A 336 5.88 5.95 -29.95
C ASP A 336 6.41 4.61 -29.36
N LEU A 337 7.73 4.50 -29.15
CA LEU A 337 8.37 3.38 -28.44
C LEU A 337 8.45 3.68 -26.93
N ILE A 338 7.31 3.53 -26.25
CA ILE A 338 7.14 3.88 -24.83
C ILE A 338 8.05 3.04 -23.94
N LEU A 339 8.84 3.71 -23.10
CA LEU A 339 9.75 3.09 -22.15
C LEU A 339 9.08 2.95 -20.78
N PHE A 340 9.46 1.90 -20.05
CA PHE A 340 8.99 1.61 -18.71
C PHE A 340 10.11 1.87 -17.72
N TYR A 341 10.06 3.00 -17.04
CA TYR A 341 11.08 3.41 -16.08
C TYR A 341 10.86 2.81 -14.69
N GLU A 342 11.91 2.80 -13.88
CA GLU A 342 11.90 2.28 -12.51
C GLU A 342 10.96 3.11 -11.62
N TYR A 343 11.07 4.42 -11.71
CA TYR A 343 10.25 5.41 -11.02
C TYR A 343 10.11 6.69 -11.86
N PHE A 344 9.27 7.61 -11.41
CA PHE A 344 8.96 8.84 -12.14
C PHE A 344 9.16 10.06 -11.27
N HIS A 345 9.57 11.16 -11.89
CA HIS A 345 9.75 12.42 -11.19
C HIS A 345 8.45 12.89 -10.54
N GLY A 346 8.54 13.26 -9.26
CA GLY A 346 7.39 13.59 -8.42
C GLY A 346 6.49 14.71 -8.98
N ASP A 347 7.07 15.70 -9.65
CA ASP A 347 6.31 16.89 -10.13
C ASP A 347 6.09 17.00 -11.64
N ASN A 348 6.82 16.25 -12.47
CA ASN A 348 6.74 16.39 -13.94
C ASN A 348 6.60 15.06 -14.69
N GLY A 349 6.58 13.92 -13.97
CA GLY A 349 6.34 12.60 -14.57
C GLY A 349 7.49 12.05 -15.42
N ALA A 350 8.66 12.71 -15.48
CA ALA A 350 9.82 12.19 -16.21
C ALA A 350 10.26 10.83 -15.69
N GLY A 351 10.50 9.88 -16.60
CA GLY A 351 10.99 8.55 -16.26
C GLY A 351 12.45 8.58 -15.81
N LEU A 352 12.75 7.91 -14.70
CA LEU A 352 14.06 7.87 -14.04
C LEU A 352 14.47 6.43 -13.68
N GLY A 353 15.75 6.24 -13.42
CA GLY A 353 16.33 4.92 -13.15
C GLY A 353 16.34 4.00 -14.39
N ALA A 354 16.24 2.69 -14.16
CA ALA A 354 16.27 1.71 -15.26
C ALA A 354 15.06 1.85 -16.21
N SER A 355 15.31 1.94 -17.52
CA SER A 355 14.30 2.29 -18.55
C SER A 355 13.52 1.12 -19.18
N HIS A 356 13.78 -0.11 -18.73
CA HIS A 356 13.12 -1.34 -19.23
C HIS A 356 12.49 -2.15 -18.07
N GLN A 357 11.94 -1.45 -17.08
CA GLN A 357 11.23 -2.00 -15.91
C GLN A 357 9.77 -2.35 -16.23
N THR A 358 9.54 -3.17 -17.25
CA THR A 358 8.20 -3.71 -17.55
C THR A 358 7.68 -4.66 -16.46
N GLY A 359 8.46 -4.91 -15.41
CA GLY A 359 8.03 -5.60 -14.18
C GLY A 359 6.90 -4.86 -13.48
N TRP A 360 7.21 -4.00 -12.51
CA TRP A 360 6.16 -3.29 -11.77
C TRP A 360 5.54 -2.12 -12.53
N THR A 361 6.25 -1.50 -13.47
CA THR A 361 5.73 -0.32 -14.17
C THR A 361 4.65 -0.71 -15.18
N GLY A 362 4.66 -1.96 -15.64
CA GLY A 362 3.59 -2.54 -16.46
C GLY A 362 2.22 -2.57 -15.76
N LEU A 363 2.15 -2.39 -14.43
CA LEU A 363 0.89 -2.31 -13.69
C LEU A 363 -0.03 -1.20 -14.18
N VAL A 364 0.49 -0.15 -14.85
CA VAL A 364 -0.34 0.90 -15.46
C VAL A 364 -1.34 0.35 -16.48
N ALA A 365 -0.96 -0.68 -17.24
CA ALA A 365 -1.88 -1.32 -18.18
C ALA A 365 -3.02 -2.04 -17.44
N ARG A 366 -2.71 -2.62 -16.28
CA ARG A 366 -3.71 -3.31 -15.45
C ARG A 366 -4.68 -2.33 -14.80
N THR A 367 -4.21 -1.19 -14.30
CA THR A 367 -5.10 -0.18 -13.71
C THR A 367 -6.00 0.45 -14.77
N LEU A 368 -5.47 0.77 -15.96
CA LEU A 368 -6.28 1.22 -17.09
C LEU A 368 -7.37 0.21 -17.47
N HIS A 369 -7.00 -1.06 -17.63
CA HIS A 369 -7.96 -2.11 -17.96
C HIS A 369 -9.01 -2.29 -16.86
N LEU A 370 -8.64 -2.20 -15.59
CA LEU A 370 -9.54 -2.32 -14.45
C LEU A 370 -10.68 -1.31 -14.54
N PHE A 371 -10.37 -0.01 -14.66
CA PHE A 371 -11.37 1.05 -14.72
C PHE A 371 -12.12 1.10 -16.06
N ALA A 372 -11.54 0.57 -17.14
CA ALA A 372 -12.24 0.45 -18.42
C ALA A 372 -13.27 -0.69 -18.46
N THR A 373 -13.15 -1.69 -17.57
CA THR A 373 -13.99 -2.91 -17.59
C THR A 373 -14.84 -3.09 -16.34
N ASN A 374 -14.67 -2.24 -15.34
CA ASN A 374 -15.44 -2.28 -14.10
C ASN A 374 -16.16 -0.96 -13.88
N SER A 375 -17.32 -1.07 -13.25
CA SER A 375 -18.14 0.03 -12.77
C SER A 375 -18.21 0.01 -11.23
N PRO A 376 -18.48 1.15 -10.59
CA PRO A 376 -18.71 1.20 -9.15
C PRO A 376 -19.79 0.19 -8.69
N GLU A 377 -20.88 0.06 -9.45
CA GLU A 377 -21.99 -0.85 -9.16
C GLU A 377 -21.54 -2.32 -9.18
N GLN A 378 -20.67 -2.71 -10.13
CA GLN A 378 -20.11 -4.06 -10.17
C GLN A 378 -19.23 -4.35 -8.94
N VAL A 379 -18.40 -3.39 -8.52
CA VAL A 379 -17.58 -3.55 -7.31
C VAL A 379 -18.46 -3.72 -6.07
N LEU A 380 -19.57 -2.98 -5.95
CA LEU A 380 -20.50 -3.15 -4.84
C LEU A 380 -21.30 -4.44 -4.91
N ALA A 381 -21.66 -4.91 -6.11
CA ALA A 381 -22.42 -6.14 -6.28
C ALA A 381 -21.61 -7.40 -5.97
N VAL A 382 -20.45 -7.57 -6.61
CA VAL A 382 -19.65 -8.80 -6.53
C VAL A 382 -18.36 -8.67 -5.72
N GLY A 383 -18.16 -7.51 -5.08
CA GLY A 383 -17.01 -7.29 -4.20
C GLY A 383 -15.69 -7.46 -4.94
N ARG A 384 -14.79 -8.24 -4.35
CA ARG A 384 -13.46 -8.52 -4.90
C ARG A 384 -13.50 -9.21 -6.27
N ALA A 385 -14.53 -10.02 -6.56
CA ALA A 385 -14.60 -10.77 -7.81
C ALA A 385 -14.68 -9.86 -9.05
N SER A 386 -15.11 -8.60 -8.89
CA SER A 386 -15.12 -7.59 -9.97
C SER A 386 -13.72 -7.36 -10.57
N VAL A 387 -12.67 -7.37 -9.73
CA VAL A 387 -11.30 -6.99 -10.12
C VAL A 387 -10.61 -8.08 -10.95
N VAL A 388 -11.19 -9.26 -11.10
CA VAL A 388 -10.72 -10.35 -11.97
C VAL A 388 -11.72 -10.49 -13.12
N PRO A 389 -11.47 -9.91 -14.30
CA PRO A 389 -12.26 -10.25 -15.46
C PRO A 389 -12.04 -11.74 -15.74
N GLU A 390 -13.12 -12.52 -15.70
CA GLU A 390 -13.12 -13.82 -16.36
C GLU A 390 -12.93 -13.56 -17.85
N THR A 391 -11.69 -13.65 -18.33
CA THR A 391 -11.47 -13.80 -19.77
C THR A 391 -12.14 -15.12 -20.13
N PRO A 392 -13.13 -15.15 -21.04
CA PRO A 392 -13.65 -16.43 -21.54
C PRO A 392 -12.45 -17.18 -22.09
N VAL A 393 -12.16 -18.35 -21.55
CA VAL A 393 -11.14 -19.24 -22.12
C VAL A 393 -11.68 -19.65 -23.48
N THR A 394 -11.31 -18.93 -24.53
CA THR A 394 -11.51 -19.42 -25.89
C THR A 394 -10.69 -20.69 -26.01
N ALA A 395 -11.36 -21.82 -26.20
CA ALA A 395 -10.74 -23.12 -26.37
C ALA A 395 -9.55 -23.00 -27.34
N SER A 396 -8.39 -23.49 -26.92
CA SER A 396 -7.21 -23.57 -27.79
C SER A 396 -7.59 -24.22 -29.12
N PRO A 397 -7.18 -23.67 -30.28
CA PRO A 397 -7.42 -24.35 -31.55
C PRO A 397 -6.77 -25.73 -31.50
N GLU A 398 -7.51 -26.75 -31.95
CA GLU A 398 -7.03 -28.13 -31.99
C GLU A 398 -5.67 -28.21 -32.70
N PRO A 399 -4.75 -29.06 -32.22
CA PRO A 399 -3.47 -29.26 -32.88
C PRO A 399 -3.73 -29.78 -34.29
N VAL A 400 -3.23 -29.04 -35.28
CA VAL A 400 -3.27 -29.43 -36.69
C VAL A 400 -2.62 -30.81 -36.81
N GLY A 401 -3.43 -31.81 -37.17
CA GLY A 401 -3.01 -33.20 -37.30
C GLY A 401 -1.78 -33.33 -38.21
N ALA A 402 -0.80 -34.10 -37.74
CA ALA A 402 0.35 -34.49 -38.54
C ALA A 402 -0.14 -35.17 -39.83
N ALA A 403 0.01 -34.48 -40.96
CA ALA A 403 -0.19 -35.07 -42.27
C ALA A 403 0.84 -36.20 -42.44
N GLY A 404 0.33 -37.43 -42.46
CA GLY A 404 1.11 -38.59 -42.88
C GLY A 404 1.46 -38.52 -44.36
N GLY A 405 2.59 -39.14 -44.70
CA GLY A 405 2.87 -39.63 -46.03
C GLY A 405 4.01 -38.93 -46.74
N LEU A 406 5.20 -39.53 -46.69
CA LEU A 406 6.02 -39.66 -47.89
C LEU A 406 6.46 -41.13 -47.98
N ALA A 407 6.08 -41.73 -49.11
CA ALA A 407 6.61 -42.98 -49.63
C ALA A 407 8.02 -42.77 -50.19
#